data_AF-A0A0A9F9F0-F1
#
_entry.id   AF-A0A0A9F9F0-F1
#
_cell.length_a   1.000
_cell.length_b   1.000
_cell.length_c   1.000
_cell.angle_alpha   90.00
_cell.angle_beta   90.00
_cell.angle_gamma   90.00
#
_symmetry.space_group_name_H-M   'P 1'
#
loop_
_entity.id
_entity.type
_entity.pdbx_description
1 polymer ?
#
loop_
_entity_poly.entity_id
_entity_poly.type
_entity_poly.pdbx_seq_one_letter_code
_entity_poly.pdbx_strand_id
1 'polypeptide(L)' 'MEMIVRATRKGYHIEEVPITFVDRVFGISKLGGSEIVEYLKGLVYLLLTT' A
#
# COMPACT_ATOMS: atom_id res chain seq x y z
N MET A 1 -1.05 -0.04 2.14
CA MET A 1 -0.26 0.30 3.34
C MET A 1 -1.11 0.37 4.60
N GLU A 2 -2.23 1.09 4.58
CA GLU A 2 -3.13 1.27 5.74
C GLU A 2 -3.47 -0.01 6.50
N MET A 3 -3.86 -1.07 5.78
CA MET A 3 -4.21 -2.36 6.41
C MET A 3 -3.06 -2.94 7.24
N ILE A 4 -1.83 -2.84 6.75
CA ILE A 4 -0.64 -3.33 7.45
C ILE A 4 -0.42 -2.52 8.73
N VAL A 5 -0.42 -1.18 8.63
CA VAL A 5 -0.24 -0.27 9.78
C VAL A 5 -1.29 -0.52 10.86
N ARG A 6 -2.57 -0.66 10.47
CA ARG A 6 -3.66 -0.94 11.41
C ARG A 6 -3.53 -2.32 12.06
N ALA A 7 -3.13 -3.34 11.30
CA ALA A 7 -2.93 -4.69 11.82
C ALA A 7 -1.75 -4.75 12.81
N THR A 8 -0.64 -4.06 12.50
CA THR A 8 0.51 -3.93 13.41
C THR A 8 0.11 -3.27 14.72
N ARG A 9 -0.66 -2.18 14.70
CA ARG A 9 -1.11 -1.48 15.93
C ARG A 9 -2.10 -2.28 16.77
N LYS A 10 -2.85 -3.19 16.14
CA LYS A 10 -3.73 -4.14 16.85
C LYS A 10 -2.97 -5.36 17.41
N GLY A 11 -1.65 -5.44 17.21
CA GLY A 11 -0.82 -6.53 17.70
C GLY A 11 -1.01 -7.85 16.95
N TYR A 12 -1.50 -7.80 15.70
CA TYR A 12 -1.62 -9.00 14.89
C TYR A 12 -0.26 -9.44 14.32
N HIS A 13 -0.12 -10.74 14.12
CA HIS A 13 1.03 -11.33 13.45
C HIS A 13 0.90 -11.16 11.93
N ILE A 14 1.93 -10.62 11.28
CA ILE A 14 1.99 -10.38 9.84
C ILE A 14 3.27 -11.03 9.33
N GLU A 15 3.17 -11.81 8.25
CA GLU A 15 4.32 -12.43 7.57
C GLU A 15 4.31 -12.07 6.09
N GLU A 16 5.49 -12.03 5.50
CA GLU A 16 5.66 -11.80 4.07
C GLU A 16 5.80 -13.13 3.33
N VAL A 17 5.00 -13.31 2.28
CA VAL A 17 5.05 -14.50 1.41
C VAL A 17 5.64 -14.09 0.07
N PRO A 18 6.72 -14.73 -0.40
CA PRO A 18 7.35 -14.36 -1.66
C PRO A 18 6.44 -14.71 -2.85
N ILE A 19 6.28 -13.77 -3.76
CA ILE A 19 5.55 -13.95 -5.02
C ILE A 19 6.36 -13.36 -6.17
N THR A 20 6.17 -13.88 -7.38
CA THR A 20 6.67 -13.25 -8.59
C THR A 20 5.61 -12.32 -9.14
N PHE A 21 5.96 -11.05 -9.35
CA PHE A 21 5.07 -10.10 -10.01
C PHE A 21 4.95 -10.47 -11.49
N VAL A 22 3.72 -10.78 -11.92
CA VAL A 22 3.40 -11.11 -13.31
C VAL A 22 3.02 -9.86 -14.09
N ASP A 23 3.33 -9.85 -15.37
CA ASP A 23 2.95 -8.75 -16.26
C ASP A 23 1.46 -8.75 -16.57
N ARG A 24 0.89 -7.54 -16.64
CA ARG A 24 -0.47 -7.33 -17.14
C ARG A 24 -0.43 -7.34 -18.67
N VAL A 25 -0.81 -8.47 -19.27
CA VAL A 25 -0.78 -8.68 -20.72
C VAL A 25 -1.82 -7.84 -21.48
N PHE A 26 -2.95 -7.52 -20.84
CA PHE A 26 -4.06 -6.82 -21.48
C PHE A 26 -4.46 -5.53 -20.76
N GLY A 27 -4.66 -4.48 -21.55
CA GLY A 27 -5.18 -3.18 -21.13
C GLY A 27 -4.12 -2.20 -20.63
N ILE A 28 -4.44 -0.91 -20.72
CA ILE A 28 -3.50 0.20 -20.43
C ILE A 28 -3.36 0.41 -18.91
N SER A 29 -2.15 0.79 -18.46
CA SER A 29 -1.92 1.23 -17.09
C SER A 29 -2.68 2.53 -16.83
N LYS A 30 -3.52 2.54 -15.81
CA LYS A 30 -4.19 3.77 -15.33
C LYS A 30 -3.34 4.52 -14.31
N LEU A 31 -2.19 3.94 -13.97
CA LEU A 31 -1.31 4.47 -12.95
C LEU A 31 -0.42 5.57 -13.55
N GLY A 32 -0.30 6.70 -12.86
CA GLY A 32 0.40 7.89 -13.30
C GLY A 32 1.11 8.63 -12.15
N GLY A 33 1.85 9.68 -12.50
CA GLY A 33 2.73 10.38 -11.55
C GLY A 33 2.03 11.02 -10.34
N SER A 34 0.70 11.18 -10.35
CA SER A 34 -0.06 11.71 -9.20
C SER A 34 -0.13 10.76 -8.01
N GLU A 35 0.06 9.45 -8.21
CA GLU A 35 0.00 8.45 -7.13
C GLU A 35 1.01 8.71 -6.01
N ILE A 36 2.19 9.25 -6.35
CA ILE A 36 3.20 9.51 -5.33
C ILE A 36 2.71 10.55 -4.31
N VAL A 37 1.95 11.54 -4.76
CA VAL A 37 1.38 12.59 -3.90
C VAL A 37 0.27 12.00 -3.04
N GLU A 38 -0.59 11.15 -3.60
CA GLU A 38 -1.65 10.48 -2.85
C GLU A 38 -1.08 9.50 -1.81
N TYR A 39 -0.03 8.76 -2.17
CA TYR A 39 0.68 7.89 -1.26
C TYR A 39 1.23 8.65 -0.04
N LEU A 40 1.91 9.78 -0.28
CA LEU A 40 2.44 10.62 0.79
C LEU A 40 1.33 11.18 1.69
N LYS A 41 0.22 11.65 1.11
CA LYS A 41 -0.95 12.11 1.89
C LYS A 41 -1.51 10.99 2.77
N GLY A 42 -1.67 9.78 2.22
CA GLY A 42 -2.13 8.61 2.97
C GLY A 42 -1.19 8.24 4.12
N LEU A 43 0.12 8.34 3.91
CA LEU A 43 1.11 8.08 4.95
C LEU A 43 1.03 9.11 6.09
N VAL A 44 0.96 10.40 5.77
CA VAL A 44 0.79 11.48 6.77
C VAL A 44 -0.50 11.30 7.55
N TYR A 45 -1.60 10.95 6.87
CA TYR A 45 -2.87 10.66 7.53
C TYR A 45 -2.75 9.51 8.53
N LEU A 46 -2.16 8.38 8.13
CA LEU A 46 -1.97 7.22 9.00
C LEU A 46 -1.05 7.55 10.19
N LEU A 47 0.00 8.34 9.97
CA LEU A 47 0.90 8.75 11.04
C LEU A 47 0.19 9.58 12.12
N LEU A 48 -0.71 10.48 11.71
CA LEU A 48 -1.37 11.44 12.61
C LEU A 48 -2.68 10.92 13.24
N THR A 49 -3.35 9.96 12.61
CA THR A 49 -4.71 9.55 13.03
C THR A 49 -4.83 8.15 13.58
N THR A 50 -3.90 7.24 13.25
CA THR A 50 -3.76 5.99 13.99
C THR A 50 -2.81 6.22 15.14
#